data_AF-A0A099TZ90-F1
#
_entry.id   AF-A0A099TZ90-F1
#
_cell.length_a   1.000
_cell.length_b   1.000
_cell.length_c   1.000
_cell.angle_alpha   90.00
_cell.angle_beta   90.00
_cell.angle_gamma   90.00
#
_symmetry.space_group_name_H-M   'P 1'
#
loop_
_entity.id
_entity.type
_entity.pdbx_description
1 polymer ?
#
loop_
_entity_poly.entity_id
_entity_poly.type
_entity_poly.pdbx_seq_one_letter_code
_entity_poly.pdbx_strand_id
1 'polypeptide(L)'
;MDTNHSKDYKKAFYSKLEDCYLGVKIRDFHQGNIAKSGFSNLLKIKEQYFTHIKAYLDKEITSELQSHDIYNKLYTFFDSYLNESGTPFFTNTPIYKNIYAKVYNNSKDTSLFYKTQNLYYVKSDTFYQNLTLSDEKQNYEVFFDASEYKQNADNNKNKIIFKFVNVETNNQNKIQISIKVTNQKDLFPTLNNVFKQNSNEFSEDFLKDLKQNAILKDSKIKINEEELKKNL
;
A
#
# COMPACT_ATOMS: atom_id res chain seq x y z
N MET A 1 -31.02 -22.69 23.51
CA MET A 1 -30.84 -23.16 22.12
C MET A 1 -29.78 -22.26 21.51
N ASP A 2 -28.53 -22.70 21.58
CA ASP A 2 -27.40 -21.93 21.07
C ASP A 2 -27.37 -22.01 19.56
N THR A 3 -27.59 -20.88 18.90
CA THR A 3 -27.37 -20.73 17.47
C THR A 3 -25.87 -20.73 17.21
N ASN A 4 -25.30 -21.92 17.01
CA ASN A 4 -23.96 -22.08 16.44
C ASN A 4 -23.93 -21.38 15.08
N HIS A 5 -23.34 -20.18 15.01
CA HIS A 5 -22.88 -19.63 13.74
C HIS A 5 -21.73 -20.51 13.24
N SER A 6 -22.08 -21.57 12.50
CA SER A 6 -21.11 -22.35 11.74
C SER A 6 -20.36 -21.39 10.82
N LYS A 7 -19.05 -21.29 11.02
CA LYS A 7 -18.18 -20.44 10.21
C LYS A 7 -18.31 -20.87 8.75
N ASP A 8 -18.64 -19.93 7.87
CA ASP A 8 -18.64 -20.19 6.43
C ASP A 8 -17.19 -20.33 5.94
N TYR A 9 -16.67 -21.57 5.98
CA TYR A 9 -15.31 -21.90 5.58
C TYR A 9 -15.04 -21.62 4.10
N LYS A 10 -16.07 -21.66 3.23
CA LYS A 10 -15.92 -21.29 1.82
C LYS A 10 -15.57 -19.81 1.70
N LYS A 11 -16.36 -18.94 2.34
CA LYS A 11 -16.10 -17.50 2.36
C LYS A 11 -14.76 -17.17 3.04
N ALA A 12 -14.48 -17.80 4.19
CA ALA A 12 -13.23 -17.58 4.93
C ALA A 12 -11.99 -18.00 4.13
N PHE A 13 -12.05 -19.16 3.45
CA PHE A 13 -10.98 -19.63 2.57
C PHE A 13 -10.71 -18.63 1.45
N TYR A 14 -11.74 -18.22 0.69
CA TYR A 14 -11.52 -17.31 -0.43
C TYR A 14 -11.05 -15.92 -0.01
N SER A 15 -11.49 -15.42 1.15
CA SER A 15 -10.94 -14.17 1.71
C SER A 15 -9.45 -14.33 1.97
N LYS A 16 -9.05 -15.37 2.71
CA LYS A 16 -7.65 -15.62 3.04
C LYS A 16 -6.79 -15.84 1.78
N LEU A 17 -7.29 -16.58 0.81
CA LEU A 17 -6.62 -16.82 -0.46
C LEU A 17 -6.46 -15.50 -1.24
N GLU A 18 -7.49 -14.66 -1.29
CA GLU A 18 -7.45 -13.35 -1.96
C GLU A 18 -6.45 -12.41 -1.28
N ASP A 19 -6.45 -12.37 0.06
CA ASP A 19 -5.51 -11.56 0.84
C ASP A 19 -4.06 -12.02 0.62
N CYS A 20 -3.79 -13.33 0.76
CA CYS A 20 -2.46 -13.89 0.53
C CYS A 20 -1.97 -13.73 -0.91
N TYR A 21 -2.88 -13.92 -1.89
CA TYR A 21 -2.51 -13.94 -3.29
C TYR A 21 -2.44 -12.53 -3.87
N LEU A 22 -3.41 -11.66 -3.64
CA LEU A 22 -3.41 -10.30 -4.21
C LEU A 22 -2.70 -9.29 -3.32
N GLY A 23 -2.76 -9.44 -1.99
CA GLY A 23 -2.34 -8.42 -1.04
C GLY A 23 -3.25 -7.19 -1.11
N VAL A 24 -2.67 -6.00 -1.00
CA VAL A 24 -3.38 -4.72 -1.19
C VAL A 24 -3.85 -4.62 -2.66
N LYS A 25 -5.15 -4.45 -2.87
CA LYS A 25 -5.74 -4.38 -4.22
C LYS A 25 -5.28 -3.10 -4.92
N ILE A 26 -4.79 -3.23 -6.17
CA ILE A 26 -4.49 -2.04 -7.00
C ILE A 26 -5.75 -1.21 -7.30
N ARG A 27 -6.96 -1.78 -7.10
CA ARG A 27 -8.20 -1.08 -7.42
C ARG A 27 -8.38 0.23 -6.66
N ASP A 28 -7.75 0.38 -5.50
CA ASP A 28 -7.73 1.62 -4.73
C ASP A 28 -6.85 2.71 -5.39
N PHE A 29 -6.03 2.34 -6.37
CA PHE A 29 -5.12 3.22 -7.11
C PHE A 29 -5.67 3.59 -8.50
N HIS A 30 -6.82 3.05 -8.92
CA HIS A 30 -7.39 3.25 -10.27
C HIS A 30 -7.95 4.66 -10.54
N GLN A 31 -7.83 5.61 -9.60
CA GLN A 31 -8.26 6.98 -9.80
C GLN A 31 -7.17 7.80 -10.52
N GLY A 32 -7.13 7.69 -11.84
CA GLY A 32 -6.74 8.80 -12.72
C GLY A 32 -5.36 8.79 -13.37
N ASN A 33 -4.29 8.28 -12.75
CA ASN A 33 -2.93 8.51 -13.30
C ASN A 33 -1.93 7.35 -13.09
N ILE A 34 -2.36 6.10 -13.34
CA ILE A 34 -1.41 4.98 -13.38
C ILE A 34 -0.68 5.00 -14.72
N ALA A 35 0.54 5.53 -14.73
CA ALA A 35 1.49 5.22 -15.78
C ALA A 35 1.76 3.70 -15.81
N LYS A 36 1.82 3.14 -17.02
CA LYS A 36 1.97 1.70 -17.30
C LYS A 36 3.37 1.20 -16.91
N SER A 37 3.66 1.06 -15.62
CA SER A 37 4.89 0.44 -15.14
C SER A 37 4.84 -1.08 -15.28
N GLY A 38 6.01 -1.73 -15.39
CA GLY A 38 6.10 -3.20 -15.40
C GLY A 38 5.46 -3.84 -14.16
N PHE A 39 5.59 -3.19 -13.00
CA PHE A 39 4.99 -3.64 -11.74
C PHE A 39 3.45 -3.55 -11.77
N SER A 40 2.88 -2.42 -12.19
CA SER A 40 1.41 -2.28 -12.31
C SER A 40 0.81 -3.28 -13.31
N ASN A 41 1.50 -3.51 -14.43
CA ASN A 41 1.08 -4.50 -15.42
C ASN A 41 1.13 -5.94 -14.86
N LEU A 42 2.20 -6.30 -14.16
CA LEU A 42 2.32 -7.60 -13.51
C LEU A 42 1.18 -7.85 -12.53
N LEU A 43 0.89 -6.86 -11.69
CA LEU A 43 -0.16 -7.00 -10.70
C LEU A 43 -1.56 -7.07 -11.34
N LYS A 44 -1.79 -6.37 -12.47
CA LYS A 44 -3.02 -6.53 -13.27
C LYS A 44 -3.14 -7.96 -13.84
N ILE A 45 -2.06 -8.50 -14.40
CA ILE A 45 -2.03 -9.88 -14.91
C ILE A 45 -2.31 -10.86 -13.76
N LYS A 46 -1.68 -10.64 -12.61
CA LYS A 46 -1.88 -11.44 -11.39
C LYS A 46 -3.33 -11.41 -10.91
N GLU A 47 -3.99 -10.25 -10.95
CA GLU A 47 -5.41 -10.12 -10.61
C GLU A 47 -6.35 -10.86 -11.58
N GLN A 48 -6.08 -10.75 -12.88
CA GLN A 48 -6.83 -11.49 -13.91
C GLN A 48 -6.65 -13.00 -13.73
N TYR A 49 -5.42 -13.44 -13.49
CA TYR A 49 -5.11 -14.84 -13.23
C TYR A 49 -5.79 -15.35 -11.95
N PHE A 50 -5.82 -14.54 -10.90
CA PHE A 50 -6.53 -14.87 -9.67
C PHE A 50 -8.02 -15.12 -9.91
N THR A 51 -8.66 -14.27 -10.72
CA THR A 51 -10.08 -14.43 -11.08
C THR A 51 -10.32 -15.78 -11.75
N HIS A 52 -9.44 -16.18 -12.67
CA HIS A 52 -9.49 -17.49 -13.32
C HIS A 52 -9.31 -18.64 -12.31
N ILE A 53 -8.29 -18.56 -11.45
CA ILE A 53 -8.03 -19.60 -10.43
C ILE A 53 -9.17 -19.72 -9.43
N LYS A 54 -9.76 -18.61 -8.98
CA LYS A 54 -10.90 -18.61 -8.06
C LYS A 54 -12.10 -19.32 -8.69
N ALA A 55 -12.42 -19.03 -9.95
CA ALA A 55 -13.50 -19.69 -10.67
C ALA A 55 -13.23 -21.19 -10.88
N TYR A 56 -11.99 -21.54 -11.22
CA TYR A 56 -11.57 -22.93 -11.36
C TYR A 56 -11.72 -23.71 -10.03
N LEU A 57 -11.19 -23.19 -8.93
CA LEU A 57 -11.30 -23.82 -7.61
C LEU A 57 -12.75 -23.96 -7.16
N ASP A 58 -13.60 -22.95 -7.41
CA ASP A 58 -15.00 -23.02 -7.01
C ASP A 58 -15.73 -24.14 -7.73
N LYS A 59 -15.48 -24.29 -9.04
CA LYS A 59 -16.05 -25.38 -9.84
C LYS A 59 -15.61 -26.74 -9.31
N GLU A 60 -14.31 -26.95 -9.15
CA GLU A 60 -13.76 -28.26 -8.77
C GLU A 60 -14.15 -28.67 -7.34
N ILE A 61 -14.14 -27.74 -6.38
CA ILE A 61 -14.43 -28.06 -4.97
C ILE A 61 -15.93 -28.20 -4.74
N THR A 62 -16.76 -27.37 -5.38
CA THR A 62 -18.22 -27.45 -5.19
C THR A 62 -18.84 -28.70 -5.85
N SER A 63 -18.18 -29.30 -6.84
CA SER A 63 -18.61 -30.60 -7.38
C SER A 63 -18.35 -31.79 -6.45
N GLU A 64 -17.56 -31.62 -5.38
CA GLU A 64 -17.21 -32.69 -4.46
C GLU A 64 -18.26 -32.89 -3.35
N LEU A 65 -18.54 -34.14 -3.02
CA LEU A 65 -19.50 -34.52 -1.96
C LEU A 65 -19.09 -33.98 -0.58
N GLN A 66 -17.78 -33.80 -0.35
CA GLN A 66 -17.19 -33.34 0.92
C GLN A 66 -16.65 -31.90 0.83
N SER A 67 -17.27 -31.06 -0.01
CA SER A 67 -16.83 -29.68 -0.26
C SER A 67 -16.62 -28.85 1.02
N HIS A 68 -17.48 -29.00 2.04
CA HIS A 68 -17.35 -28.30 3.32
C HIS A 68 -16.04 -28.64 4.04
N ASP A 69 -15.70 -29.94 4.15
CA ASP A 69 -14.47 -30.40 4.79
C ASP A 69 -13.22 -29.96 4.03
N ILE A 70 -13.31 -29.93 2.69
CA ILE A 70 -12.23 -29.42 1.84
C ILE A 70 -11.99 -27.94 2.14
N TYR A 71 -13.04 -27.11 2.17
CA TYR A 71 -12.92 -25.69 2.50
C TYR A 71 -12.35 -25.46 3.91
N ASN A 72 -12.77 -26.24 4.90
CA ASN A 72 -12.23 -26.16 6.26
C ASN A 72 -10.72 -26.48 6.29
N LYS A 73 -10.29 -27.55 5.62
CA LYS A 73 -8.87 -27.92 5.53
C LYS A 73 -8.04 -26.88 4.81
N LEU A 74 -8.54 -26.36 3.68
CA LEU A 74 -7.88 -25.31 2.91
C LEU A 74 -7.75 -24.03 3.74
N TYR A 75 -8.83 -23.56 4.35
CA TYR A 75 -8.77 -22.40 5.23
C TYR A 75 -7.75 -22.61 6.36
N THR A 76 -7.80 -23.75 7.04
CA THR A 76 -6.88 -24.07 8.14
C THR A 76 -5.42 -24.07 7.67
N PHE A 77 -5.15 -24.60 6.47
CA PHE A 77 -3.81 -24.59 5.90
C PHE A 77 -3.33 -23.15 5.63
N PHE A 78 -4.10 -22.37 4.88
CA PHE A 78 -3.73 -20.99 4.53
C PHE A 78 -3.58 -20.10 5.76
N ASP A 79 -4.43 -20.30 6.77
CA ASP A 79 -4.36 -19.52 8.00
C ASP A 79 -3.21 -19.92 8.92
N SER A 80 -2.87 -21.21 8.97
CA SER A 80 -1.85 -21.73 9.88
C SER A 80 -0.41 -21.59 9.36
N TYR A 81 -0.24 -21.58 8.05
CA TYR A 81 1.08 -21.75 7.43
C TYR A 81 1.50 -20.58 6.54
N LEU A 82 0.59 -19.70 6.12
CA LEU A 82 0.93 -18.57 5.27
C LEU A 82 0.72 -17.25 6.01
N ASN A 83 1.62 -16.29 5.79
CA ASN A 83 1.41 -14.91 6.21
C ASN A 83 0.57 -14.11 5.20
N GLU A 84 0.39 -12.83 5.50
CA GLU A 84 -0.32 -11.86 4.66
C GLU A 84 0.22 -11.80 3.22
N SER A 85 1.51 -12.08 3.02
CA SER A 85 2.13 -12.11 1.68
C SER A 85 2.05 -13.47 0.98
N GLY A 86 1.34 -14.45 1.55
CA GLY A 86 1.23 -15.81 1.01
C GLY A 86 2.53 -16.62 1.09
N THR A 87 3.51 -16.14 1.86
CA THR A 87 4.77 -16.86 2.08
C THR A 87 4.66 -17.78 3.30
N PRO A 88 5.31 -18.96 3.28
CA PRO A 88 5.34 -19.83 4.45
C PRO A 88 5.87 -19.08 5.67
N PHE A 89 5.06 -18.99 6.72
CA PHE A 89 5.37 -18.22 7.93
C PHE A 89 5.13 -19.07 9.17
N PHE A 90 6.22 -19.46 9.80
CA PHE A 90 6.24 -20.55 10.78
C PHE A 90 6.31 -20.08 12.24
N THR A 91 6.38 -18.78 12.50
CA THR A 91 6.57 -18.24 13.86
C THR A 91 5.38 -18.54 14.78
N ASN A 92 4.17 -18.68 14.23
CA ASN A 92 2.95 -18.98 14.97
C ASN A 92 2.48 -20.43 14.81
N THR A 93 3.26 -21.29 14.15
CA THR A 93 2.89 -22.69 13.97
C THR A 93 3.22 -23.48 15.25
N PRO A 94 2.23 -24.08 15.95
CA PRO A 94 2.51 -24.90 17.12
C PRO A 94 3.47 -26.05 16.81
N ILE A 95 4.40 -26.33 17.73
CA ILE A 95 5.49 -27.31 17.58
C ILE A 95 4.98 -28.70 17.13
N TYR A 96 3.80 -29.12 17.60
CA TYR A 96 3.20 -30.41 17.26
C TYR A 96 2.81 -30.58 15.79
N LYS A 97 2.83 -29.50 14.98
CA LYS A 97 2.53 -29.56 13.54
C LYS A 97 3.72 -30.07 12.69
N ASN A 98 4.88 -30.39 13.29
CA ASN A 98 6.01 -31.10 12.66
C ASN A 98 6.42 -30.58 11.27
N ILE A 99 6.44 -29.26 11.09
CA ILE A 99 6.65 -28.56 9.81
C ILE A 99 8.11 -28.49 9.34
N TYR A 100 9.08 -28.66 10.23
CA TYR A 100 10.50 -28.59 9.87
C TYR A 100 10.97 -29.93 9.31
N ALA A 101 11.40 -29.93 8.05
CA ALA A 101 12.13 -31.07 7.50
C ALA A 101 13.47 -31.19 8.24
N LYS A 102 13.76 -32.39 8.78
CA LYS A 102 15.08 -32.68 9.35
C LYS A 102 16.11 -32.64 8.21
N VAL A 103 17.04 -31.70 8.28
CA VAL A 103 18.16 -31.61 7.32
C VAL A 103 19.22 -32.61 7.79
N TYR A 104 19.33 -33.72 7.06
CA TYR A 104 20.21 -34.83 7.45
C TYR A 104 21.66 -34.69 6.92
N ASN A 105 21.96 -33.73 6.03
CA ASN A 105 23.31 -33.57 5.49
C ASN A 105 23.60 -32.17 4.90
N ASN A 106 24.80 -31.62 5.16
CA ASN A 106 25.27 -30.30 4.71
C ASN A 106 25.72 -30.25 3.23
N SER A 107 25.75 -31.37 2.52
CA SER A 107 26.42 -31.48 1.20
C SER A 107 25.53 -31.25 -0.04
N LYS A 108 24.24 -30.91 0.12
CA LYS A 108 23.28 -30.73 -1.00
C LYS A 108 22.60 -29.36 -1.04
N ASP A 109 23.37 -28.32 -0.71
CA ASP A 109 22.89 -26.92 -0.72
C ASP A 109 22.84 -26.29 -2.13
N THR A 110 23.03 -27.09 -3.19
CA THR A 110 22.83 -26.67 -4.59
C THR A 110 21.36 -26.75 -5.03
N SER A 111 20.52 -27.46 -4.27
CA SER A 111 19.10 -27.65 -4.59
C SER A 111 18.26 -26.38 -4.45
N LEU A 112 18.66 -25.43 -3.60
CA LEU A 112 18.00 -24.12 -3.49
C LEU A 112 18.20 -23.28 -4.75
N PHE A 113 19.39 -23.31 -5.35
CA PHE A 113 19.73 -22.50 -6.53
C PHE A 113 18.93 -22.90 -7.79
N TYR A 114 18.67 -24.19 -8.00
CA TYR A 114 17.84 -24.63 -9.14
C TYR A 114 16.35 -24.29 -8.96
N LYS A 115 15.85 -24.23 -7.72
CA LYS A 115 14.46 -23.85 -7.43
C LYS A 115 14.17 -22.38 -7.71
N THR A 116 15.19 -21.53 -7.69
CA THR A 116 15.05 -20.09 -7.94
C THR A 116 15.38 -19.69 -9.39
N GLN A 117 15.79 -20.63 -10.26
CA GLN A 117 16.18 -20.36 -11.65
C GLN A 117 15.08 -19.66 -12.48
N ASN A 118 13.81 -19.91 -12.17
CA ASN A 118 12.67 -19.31 -12.86
C ASN A 118 12.08 -18.08 -12.13
N LEU A 119 12.71 -17.60 -11.06
CA LEU A 119 12.23 -16.41 -10.35
C LEU A 119 12.71 -15.16 -11.08
N TYR A 120 11.76 -14.42 -11.64
CA TYR A 120 12.03 -13.11 -12.21
C TYR A 120 12.02 -12.06 -11.09
N TYR A 121 13.14 -11.37 -10.91
CA TYR A 121 13.17 -10.21 -10.01
C TYR A 121 12.37 -9.07 -10.64
N VAL A 122 11.31 -8.66 -9.97
CA VAL A 122 10.54 -7.47 -10.34
C VAL A 122 10.80 -6.43 -9.26
N LYS A 123 11.35 -5.29 -9.68
CA LYS A 123 11.58 -4.15 -8.81
C LYS A 123 10.23 -3.67 -8.26
N SER A 124 10.13 -3.54 -6.94
CA SER A 124 8.98 -2.89 -6.32
C SER A 124 9.03 -1.39 -6.58
N ASP A 125 7.88 -0.80 -6.86
CA ASP A 125 7.75 0.64 -7.05
C ASP A 125 6.81 1.25 -6.02
N THR A 126 7.10 2.48 -5.62
CA THR A 126 6.30 3.24 -4.65
C THR A 126 5.15 3.96 -5.36
N PHE A 127 3.93 3.72 -4.88
CA PHE A 127 2.73 4.43 -5.31
C PHE A 127 2.41 5.55 -4.32
N TYR A 128 2.25 6.78 -4.82
CA TYR A 128 1.82 7.92 -4.01
C TYR A 128 0.31 8.09 -4.14
N GLN A 129 -0.35 8.26 -3.01
CA GLN A 129 -1.79 8.48 -2.91
C GLN A 129 -2.06 9.80 -2.20
N ASN A 130 -3.28 10.30 -2.38
CA ASN A 130 -3.75 11.43 -1.61
C ASN A 130 -3.79 11.06 -0.13
N LEU A 131 -3.37 11.98 0.72
CA LEU A 131 -3.27 11.75 2.16
C LEU A 131 -3.65 13.03 2.90
N THR A 132 -4.50 12.91 3.92
CA THR A 132 -4.78 14.01 4.84
C THR A 132 -4.21 13.66 6.20
N LEU A 133 -3.30 14.50 6.69
CA LEU A 133 -2.74 14.38 8.03
C LEU A 133 -3.28 15.50 8.91
N SER A 134 -3.85 15.16 10.06
CA SER A 134 -4.26 16.14 11.06
C SER A 134 -3.14 16.35 12.07
N ASP A 135 -3.00 17.59 12.53
CA ASP A 135 -2.17 17.93 13.69
C ASP A 135 -2.57 17.15 14.94
N GLU A 136 -1.65 16.95 15.90
CA GLU A 136 -1.94 16.23 17.15
C GLU A 136 -3.12 16.84 17.92
N LYS A 137 -3.28 18.17 17.81
CA LYS A 137 -4.37 18.93 18.45
C LYS A 137 -5.58 19.15 17.54
N GLN A 138 -5.55 18.61 16.32
CA GLN A 138 -6.58 18.75 15.28
C GLN A 138 -6.92 20.21 14.89
N ASN A 139 -5.99 21.14 15.10
CA ASN A 139 -6.20 22.56 14.79
C ASN A 139 -6.13 22.86 13.29
N TYR A 140 -5.30 22.10 12.57
CA TYR A 140 -5.18 22.15 11.13
C TYR A 140 -4.93 20.76 10.58
N GLU A 141 -5.14 20.62 9.28
CA GLU A 141 -4.84 19.44 8.50
C GLU A 141 -3.98 19.81 7.30
N VAL A 142 -3.15 18.87 6.86
CA VAL A 142 -2.33 18.97 5.67
C VAL A 142 -2.88 17.97 4.67
N PHE A 143 -3.36 18.46 3.54
CA PHE A 143 -3.84 17.65 2.44
C PHE A 143 -2.76 17.53 1.36
N PHE A 144 -2.32 16.30 1.13
CA PHE A 144 -1.43 15.91 0.06
C PHE A 144 -2.24 15.43 -1.13
N ASP A 145 -2.12 16.14 -2.24
CA ASP A 145 -2.74 15.78 -3.50
C ASP A 145 -1.69 15.20 -4.46
N ALA A 146 -1.66 13.88 -4.54
CA ALA A 146 -0.80 13.10 -5.44
C ALA A 146 -1.49 12.74 -6.76
N SER A 147 -2.65 13.32 -7.08
CA SER A 147 -3.40 13.01 -8.31
C SER A 147 -2.58 13.20 -9.58
N GLU A 148 -1.65 14.15 -9.61
CA GLU A 148 -0.78 14.44 -10.76
C GLU A 148 0.58 13.73 -10.71
N TYR A 149 0.83 12.90 -9.69
CA TYR A 149 2.03 12.08 -9.65
C TYR A 149 1.93 10.99 -10.72
N LYS A 150 2.94 10.88 -11.58
CA LYS A 150 3.00 9.88 -12.64
C LYS A 150 4.21 9.00 -12.45
N GLN A 151 4.04 7.69 -12.45
CA GLN A 151 5.17 6.80 -12.35
C GLN A 151 6.05 6.88 -13.62
N ASN A 152 7.36 6.95 -13.46
CA ASN A 152 8.28 6.90 -14.60
C ASN A 152 8.20 5.53 -15.28
N ALA A 153 8.28 5.52 -16.62
CA ALA A 153 8.31 4.29 -17.41
C ALA A 153 9.69 3.61 -17.40
N ASP A 154 10.73 4.40 -17.11
CA ASP A 154 12.13 4.02 -17.04
C ASP A 154 12.59 3.76 -15.60
N ASN A 155 13.67 2.98 -15.45
CA ASN A 155 14.19 2.53 -14.14
C ASN A 155 14.80 3.64 -13.26
N ASN A 156 14.67 4.90 -13.66
CA ASN A 156 15.21 6.05 -12.96
C ASN A 156 14.49 6.32 -11.64
N LYS A 157 15.23 6.83 -10.66
CA LYS A 157 14.67 7.20 -9.36
C LYS A 157 13.72 8.38 -9.52
N ASN A 158 12.46 8.23 -9.11
CA ASN A 158 11.48 9.31 -9.14
C ASN A 158 11.89 10.38 -8.13
N LYS A 159 12.13 11.61 -8.59
CA LYS A 159 12.27 12.76 -7.71
C LYS A 159 10.88 13.27 -7.38
N ILE A 160 10.52 13.27 -6.10
CA ILE A 160 9.25 13.81 -5.61
C ILE A 160 9.42 15.31 -5.39
N ILE A 161 8.41 16.07 -5.76
CA ILE A 161 8.35 17.52 -5.68
C ILE A 161 7.04 17.87 -4.98
N PHE A 162 7.16 18.65 -3.92
CA PHE A 162 6.03 19.15 -3.15
C PHE A 162 5.83 20.63 -3.48
N LYS A 163 4.63 20.97 -3.93
CA LYS A 163 4.24 22.33 -4.34
C LYS A 163 3.15 22.83 -3.41
N PHE A 164 3.41 23.96 -2.76
CA PHE A 164 2.41 24.61 -1.92
C PHE A 164 1.33 25.25 -2.79
N VAL A 165 0.06 24.97 -2.50
CA VAL A 165 -1.09 25.52 -3.24
C VAL A 165 -1.64 26.71 -2.49
N ASN A 166 -2.21 26.46 -1.31
CA ASN A 166 -2.87 27.46 -0.49
C ASN A 166 -3.16 26.93 0.91
N VAL A 167 -3.73 27.81 1.72
CA VAL A 167 -4.40 27.46 2.98
C VAL A 167 -5.85 27.90 2.85
N GLU A 168 -6.77 27.03 3.24
CA GLU A 168 -8.21 27.27 3.21
C GLU A 168 -8.87 26.81 4.52
N THR A 169 -10.11 27.19 4.73
CA THR A 169 -10.95 26.61 5.80
C THR A 169 -11.87 25.58 5.18
N ASN A 170 -11.76 24.32 5.61
CA ASN A 170 -12.58 23.24 5.09
C ASN A 170 -14.03 23.33 5.59
N ASN A 171 -14.90 22.47 5.06
CA ASN A 171 -16.33 22.43 5.40
C ASN A 171 -16.63 22.13 6.89
N GLN A 172 -15.63 21.69 7.66
CA GLN A 172 -15.72 21.43 9.10
C GLN A 172 -15.13 22.58 9.94
N ASN A 173 -14.92 23.75 9.34
CA ASN A 173 -14.26 24.91 9.94
C ASN A 173 -12.82 24.65 10.44
N LYS A 174 -12.14 23.61 9.92
CA LYS A 174 -10.72 23.35 10.21
C LYS A 174 -9.85 23.99 9.14
N ILE A 175 -8.66 24.44 9.51
CA ILE A 175 -7.69 24.97 8.57
C ILE A 175 -7.05 23.81 7.80
N GLN A 176 -7.06 23.88 6.47
CA GLN A 176 -6.45 22.90 5.59
C GLN A 176 -5.32 23.56 4.80
N ILE A 177 -4.13 22.97 4.86
CA ILE A 177 -2.95 23.33 4.06
C ILE A 177 -2.89 22.37 2.87
N SER A 178 -2.98 22.88 1.65
CA SER A 178 -2.99 22.05 0.44
C SER A 178 -1.62 22.00 -0.23
N ILE A 179 -1.12 20.79 -0.44
CA ILE A 179 0.18 20.51 -1.05
C ILE A 179 -0.01 19.54 -2.22
N LYS A 180 0.43 19.93 -3.41
CA LYS A 180 0.51 19.05 -4.58
C LYS A 180 1.79 18.23 -4.54
N VAL A 181 1.67 16.93 -4.81
CA VAL A 181 2.78 15.97 -4.91
C VAL A 181 2.92 15.55 -6.36
N THR A 182 4.07 15.83 -6.97
CA THR A 182 4.36 15.48 -8.36
C THR A 182 5.81 15.03 -8.52
N ASN A 183 6.12 14.39 -9.63
CA ASN A 183 7.49 14.10 -10.05
C ASN A 183 7.90 14.87 -11.31
N GLN A 184 7.02 15.75 -11.82
CA GLN A 184 7.24 16.54 -13.02
C GLN A 184 7.67 17.96 -12.62
N LYS A 185 8.88 18.38 -13.01
CA LYS A 185 9.44 19.68 -12.62
C LYS A 185 8.67 20.87 -13.20
N ASP A 186 8.17 20.72 -14.41
CA ASP A 186 7.50 21.79 -15.16
C ASP A 186 6.02 21.93 -14.81
N LEU A 187 5.50 21.03 -13.98
CA LEU A 187 4.12 21.09 -13.52
C LEU A 187 4.00 22.11 -12.38
N PHE A 188 3.02 23.01 -12.49
CA PHE A 188 2.79 24.12 -11.55
C PHE A 188 4.00 25.07 -11.39
N PRO A 189 4.45 25.72 -12.47
CA PRO A 189 5.62 26.59 -12.43
C PRO A 189 5.41 27.83 -11.53
N THR A 190 4.16 28.23 -11.32
CA THR A 190 3.78 29.36 -10.47
C THR A 190 3.75 29.03 -8.98
N LEU A 191 3.76 27.74 -8.61
CA LEU A 191 3.69 27.31 -7.23
C LEU A 191 5.08 27.18 -6.61
N ASN A 192 5.21 27.67 -5.38
CA ASN A 192 6.43 27.57 -4.60
C ASN A 192 6.68 26.13 -4.16
N ASN A 193 7.95 25.72 -4.19
CA ASN A 193 8.33 24.41 -3.64
C ASN A 193 8.25 24.46 -2.13
N VAL A 194 7.71 23.42 -1.49
CA VAL A 194 7.67 23.29 -0.03
C VAL A 194 9.08 23.18 0.54
N PHE A 195 9.94 22.39 -0.12
CA PHE A 195 11.32 22.14 0.29
C PHE A 195 12.36 22.83 -0.60
N LYS A 196 13.53 23.11 -0.03
CA LYS A 196 14.72 23.52 -0.78
C LYS A 196 15.16 22.37 -1.70
N GLN A 197 15.84 22.73 -2.80
CA GLN A 197 16.31 21.70 -3.74
C GLN A 197 17.32 20.76 -3.05
N ASN A 198 17.03 19.46 -3.10
CA ASN A 198 17.88 18.39 -2.55
C ASN A 198 18.12 18.51 -1.04
N SER A 199 17.18 19.09 -0.31
CA SER A 199 17.22 19.19 1.15
C SER A 199 15.83 18.89 1.74
N ASN A 200 15.82 18.45 2.99
CA ASN A 200 14.60 18.25 3.77
C ASN A 200 14.18 19.53 4.52
N GLU A 201 14.88 20.64 4.28
CA GLU A 201 14.53 21.94 4.84
C GLU A 201 13.45 22.63 4.00
N PHE A 202 12.56 23.36 4.67
CA PHE A 202 11.56 24.18 4.01
C PHE A 202 12.18 25.33 3.20
N SER A 203 11.55 25.65 2.07
CA SER A 203 11.94 26.82 1.29
C SER A 203 11.54 28.11 2.00
N GLU A 204 12.31 29.18 1.79
CA GLU A 204 11.99 30.48 2.38
C GLU A 204 10.66 31.02 1.87
N ASP A 205 10.34 30.77 0.60
CA ASP A 205 9.10 31.26 -0.02
C ASP A 205 7.89 30.54 0.56
N PHE A 206 7.97 29.23 0.80
CA PHE A 206 6.93 28.49 1.50
C PHE A 206 6.69 29.02 2.92
N LEU A 207 7.76 29.27 3.69
CA LEU A 207 7.63 29.84 5.03
C LEU A 207 7.06 31.27 5.02
N LYS A 208 7.40 32.08 4.01
CA LYS A 208 6.82 33.41 3.81
C LYS A 208 5.33 33.29 3.50
N ASP A 209 4.93 32.40 2.59
CA ASP A 209 3.53 32.18 2.21
C ASP A 209 2.69 31.74 3.41
N LEU A 210 3.19 30.79 4.21
CA LEU A 210 2.52 30.36 5.44
C LEU A 210 2.39 31.51 6.46
N LYS A 211 3.48 32.26 6.69
CA LYS A 211 3.46 33.38 7.65
C LYS A 211 2.59 34.54 7.20
N GLN A 212 2.43 34.76 5.90
CA GLN A 212 1.67 35.87 5.35
C GLN A 212 0.18 35.56 5.20
N ASN A 213 -0.21 34.29 5.17
CA ASN A 213 -1.58 33.85 4.98
C ASN A 213 -2.54 34.41 6.06
N ALA A 214 -3.63 35.05 5.61
CA ALA A 214 -4.59 35.72 6.48
C ALA A 214 -5.32 34.74 7.41
N ILE A 215 -5.69 33.55 6.93
CA ILE A 215 -6.46 32.54 7.70
C ILE A 215 -5.65 32.06 8.91
N LEU A 216 -4.35 31.84 8.74
CA LEU A 216 -3.45 31.45 9.83
C LEU A 216 -3.23 32.57 10.85
N LYS A 217 -3.17 33.83 10.39
CA LYS A 217 -3.05 34.99 11.27
C LYS A 217 -4.30 35.23 12.10
N ASP A 218 -5.47 35.17 11.45
CA ASP A 218 -6.76 35.47 12.07
C ASP A 218 -7.15 34.41 13.12
N SER A 219 -6.79 33.15 12.86
CA SER A 219 -6.99 32.03 13.77
C SER A 219 -5.97 31.95 14.92
N LYS A 220 -4.91 32.78 14.90
CA LYS A 220 -3.79 32.75 15.86
C LYS A 220 -3.11 31.37 16.00
N ILE A 221 -3.27 30.49 15.01
CA ILE A 221 -2.64 29.17 15.02
C ILE A 221 -1.18 29.32 14.59
N LYS A 222 -0.26 28.97 15.48
CA LYS A 222 1.16 28.85 15.16
C LYS A 222 1.41 27.44 14.64
N ILE A 223 1.70 27.31 13.35
CA ILE A 223 2.21 26.06 12.78
C ILE A 223 3.61 25.83 13.34
N ASN A 224 3.81 24.70 14.01
CA ASN A 224 5.12 24.26 14.48
C ASN A 224 5.87 23.61 13.31
N GLU A 225 7.00 24.19 12.91
CA GLU A 225 7.80 23.69 11.77
C GLU A 225 8.27 22.25 11.98
N GLU A 226 8.60 21.85 13.21
CA GLU A 226 9.02 20.47 13.52
C GLU A 226 7.85 19.48 13.46
N GLU A 227 6.64 19.92 13.79
CA GLU A 227 5.42 19.11 13.68
C GLU A 227 4.99 18.97 12.21
N LEU A 228 5.15 20.03 11.44
CA LEU A 228 4.93 19.99 10.00
C LEU A 228 5.92 19.05 9.31
N LYS A 229 7.21 19.06 9.70
CA LYS A 229 8.23 18.10 9.21
C LYS A 229 7.94 16.66 9.59
N LYS A 230 7.34 16.37 10.75
CA LYS A 230 6.93 14.99 11.08
C LYS A 230 5.90 14.45 10.09
N ASN A 231 5.12 15.35 9.49
CA ASN A 231 4.06 15.04 8.53
C ASN A 231 4.51 15.15 7.06
N LEU A 232 5.78 15.51 6.78
CA LEU A 232 6.32 15.89 5.46
C LEU A 232 7.65 15.17 5.16
#